data_AF-G3FZ86-F1
#
_entry.id   AF-G3FZ86-F1
#
_cell.length_a   1.000
_cell.length_b   1.000
_cell.length_c   1.000
_cell.angle_alpha   90.00
_cell.angle_beta   90.00
_cell.angle_gamma   90.00
#
_symmetry.space_group_name_H-M   'P 1'
#
loop_
_entity.id
_entity.type
_entity.pdbx_description
1 polymer ?
#
loop_
_entity_poly.entity_id
_entity_poly.type
_entity_poly.pdbx_seq_one_letter_code
_entity_poly.pdbx_strand_id
1 'polypeptide(L)'
;LQIHSCKEKQKIEVKYYGVCDPCLNANCPDGTVCKVGPDRQARCRCSKQCPDDLKPVCASDGRSYRNVCFMHVESCKTNEELGVLHDGMCNSTSLVGNPCKDANCKFGQKCYINRYGQASCHCQFACPPIIKPVCGKDGITYDNECILHMVACEKQKYNSVLYAGKCGTTC
;
A
#
# COMPACT_ATOMS: atom_id res chain seq x y z
N LEU A 1 29.96 -41.39 -19.59
CA LEU A 1 29.14 -42.44 -18.95
C LEU A 1 29.67 -43.85 -19.24
N GLN A 2 29.85 -44.25 -20.50
CA GLN A 2 30.28 -45.63 -20.84
C GLN A 2 31.71 -46.02 -20.40
N ILE A 3 32.67 -45.09 -20.35
CA ILE A 3 34.05 -45.38 -19.91
C ILE A 3 34.11 -45.65 -18.40
N HIS A 4 33.30 -44.95 -17.59
CA HIS A 4 33.27 -45.12 -16.14
C HIS A 4 32.51 -46.40 -15.74
N SER A 5 31.41 -46.72 -16.43
CA SER A 5 30.67 -47.99 -16.22
C SER A 5 31.49 -49.21 -16.66
N CYS A 6 32.33 -49.08 -17.69
CA CYS A 6 33.22 -50.16 -18.14
C CYS A 6 34.38 -50.41 -17.16
N LYS A 7 34.92 -49.37 -16.52
CA LYS A 7 35.99 -49.49 -15.51
C LYS A 7 35.49 -50.09 -14.19
N GLU A 8 34.29 -49.70 -13.75
CA GLU A 8 33.72 -50.13 -12.46
C GLU A 8 32.84 -51.40 -12.55
N LYS A 9 32.69 -51.98 -13.75
CA LYS A 9 31.76 -53.11 -14.04
C LYS A 9 30.32 -52.89 -13.52
N GLN A 10 29.90 -51.64 -13.35
CA GLN A 10 28.54 -51.30 -12.96
C GLN A 10 27.65 -51.13 -14.18
N LYS A 11 26.47 -51.76 -14.16
CA LYS A 11 25.43 -51.55 -15.17
C LYS A 11 24.76 -50.20 -14.92
N ILE A 12 25.29 -49.16 -15.54
CA ILE A 12 24.72 -47.81 -15.49
C ILE A 12 23.85 -47.61 -16.73
N GLU A 13 22.53 -47.53 -16.54
CA GLU A 13 21.58 -47.21 -17.61
C GLU A 13 21.26 -45.72 -17.60
N VAL A 14 21.18 -45.11 -18.79
CA VAL A 14 20.85 -43.69 -18.94
C VAL A 14 19.37 -43.51 -18.61
N LYS A 15 19.07 -42.94 -17.43
CA LYS A 15 17.69 -42.70 -17.00
C LYS A 15 16.99 -41.63 -17.87
N TYR A 16 17.72 -40.60 -18.27
CA TYR A 16 17.22 -39.51 -19.13
C TYR A 16 18.36 -38.92 -19.97
N TYR A 17 18.03 -38.49 -21.19
CA TYR A 17 18.94 -37.75 -22.07
C TYR A 17 18.79 -36.24 -21.86
N GLY A 18 19.89 -35.48 -21.93
CA GLY A 18 19.95 -34.01 -21.74
C GLY A 18 20.50 -33.56 -20.38
N VAL A 19 20.43 -32.27 -20.07
CA VAL A 19 21.00 -31.66 -18.84
C VAL A 19 20.51 -32.34 -17.57
N CYS A 20 21.41 -32.65 -16.62
CA CYS A 20 21.06 -33.39 -15.40
C CYS A 20 20.05 -32.64 -14.52
N ASP A 21 20.25 -31.33 -14.35
CA ASP A 21 19.37 -30.44 -13.60
C ASP A 21 18.81 -29.35 -14.53
N PRO A 22 17.55 -29.49 -15.01
CA PRO A 22 16.88 -28.46 -15.79
C PRO A 22 16.72 -27.11 -15.06
N CYS A 23 16.81 -27.08 -13.73
CA CYS A 23 16.66 -25.86 -12.93
C CYS A 23 17.99 -25.12 -12.66
N LEU A 24 19.13 -25.66 -13.09
CA LEU A 24 20.47 -25.15 -12.73
C LEU A 24 20.66 -23.64 -13.03
N ASN A 25 20.08 -23.15 -14.12
CA ASN A 25 20.17 -21.75 -14.56
C ASN A 25 18.78 -21.10 -14.71
N ALA A 26 17.77 -21.60 -14.01
CA ALA A 26 16.42 -21.08 -14.12
C ALA A 26 16.27 -19.78 -13.31
N ASN A 27 16.00 -18.67 -14.01
CA ASN A 27 15.60 -17.42 -13.38
C ASN A 27 14.07 -17.40 -13.23
N CYS A 28 13.62 -17.50 -11.97
CA CYS A 28 12.21 -17.50 -11.62
C CYS A 28 11.80 -16.17 -10.99
N PRO A 29 10.57 -15.67 -11.24
CA PRO A 29 10.05 -14.46 -10.60
C PRO A 29 10.00 -14.55 -9.07
N ASP A 30 9.91 -13.39 -8.41
CA ASP A 30 9.80 -13.30 -6.96
C ASP A 30 8.63 -14.14 -6.42
N GLY A 31 8.85 -14.78 -5.26
CA GLY A 31 7.86 -15.67 -4.66
C GLY A 31 7.70 -17.02 -5.37
N THR A 32 8.52 -17.31 -6.38
CA THR A 32 8.50 -18.60 -7.10
C THR A 32 9.83 -19.35 -6.99
N VAL A 33 9.77 -20.66 -7.19
CA VAL A 33 10.93 -21.57 -7.19
C VAL A 33 10.84 -22.52 -8.39
N CYS A 34 12.00 -22.79 -9.00
CA CYS A 34 12.06 -23.75 -10.09
C CYS A 34 11.80 -25.18 -9.58
N LYS A 35 10.92 -25.91 -10.26
CA LYS A 35 10.67 -27.34 -10.06
C LYS A 35 10.66 -28.05 -11.40
N VAL A 36 11.27 -29.24 -11.44
CA VAL A 36 11.29 -30.11 -12.61
C VAL A 36 9.97 -30.87 -12.69
N GLY A 37 9.27 -30.75 -13.83
CA GLY A 37 8.03 -31.46 -14.12
C GLY A 37 8.25 -32.95 -14.45
N PRO A 38 7.16 -33.73 -14.59
CA PRO A 38 7.24 -35.13 -15.00
C PRO A 38 7.78 -35.32 -16.41
N ASP A 39 7.63 -34.31 -17.26
CA ASP A 39 8.19 -34.18 -18.61
C ASP A 39 9.64 -33.65 -18.62
N ARG A 40 10.26 -33.54 -17.44
CA ARG A 40 11.62 -33.02 -17.25
C ARG A 40 11.79 -31.54 -17.64
N GLN A 41 10.69 -30.80 -17.78
CA GLN A 41 10.74 -29.36 -18.04
C GLN A 41 10.88 -28.58 -16.73
N ALA A 42 11.73 -27.55 -16.74
CA ALA A 42 11.83 -26.59 -15.65
C ALA A 42 10.61 -25.67 -15.65
N ARG A 43 9.91 -25.57 -14.51
CA ARG A 43 8.75 -24.67 -14.34
C ARG A 43 8.86 -23.93 -13.02
N CYS A 44 8.64 -22.61 -13.05
CA CYS A 44 8.53 -21.81 -11.85
C CYS A 44 7.15 -22.04 -11.21
N ARG A 45 7.14 -22.30 -9.91
CA ARG A 45 5.91 -22.50 -9.11
C ARG A 45 6.02 -21.68 -7.83
N CYS A 46 4.89 -21.25 -7.27
CA CYS A 46 4.89 -20.51 -6.01
C CYS A 46 5.69 -21.25 -4.94
N SER A 47 6.60 -20.53 -4.29
CA SER A 47 7.40 -21.09 -3.21
C SER A 47 6.50 -21.44 -2.02
N LYS A 48 6.90 -22.46 -1.27
CA LYS A 48 6.31 -22.80 0.04
C LYS A 48 7.28 -22.55 1.19
N GLN A 49 8.50 -22.14 0.87
CA GLN A 49 9.57 -21.89 1.81
C GLN A 49 9.94 -20.41 1.73
N CYS A 50 9.93 -19.78 2.88
CA CYS A 50 10.47 -18.44 3.10
C CYS A 50 11.40 -18.52 4.30
N PRO A 51 12.41 -17.63 4.39
CA PRO A 51 13.18 -17.50 5.61
C PRO A 51 12.27 -17.05 6.76
N ASP A 52 12.63 -17.44 7.98
CA ASP A 52 11.82 -17.16 9.18
C ASP A 52 12.19 -15.82 9.85
N ASP A 53 12.74 -14.89 9.06
CA ASP A 53 13.02 -13.54 9.52
C ASP A 53 11.71 -12.75 9.70
N LEU A 54 11.51 -12.22 10.89
CA LEU A 54 10.37 -11.37 11.23
C LEU A 54 10.66 -9.92 10.83
N LYS A 55 10.43 -9.61 9.56
CA LYS A 55 10.55 -8.26 8.97
C LYS A 55 9.23 -7.87 8.31
N PRO A 56 8.20 -7.51 9.10
CA PRO A 56 6.86 -7.35 8.59
C PRO A 56 6.79 -6.26 7.52
N VAL A 57 5.91 -6.43 6.54
CA VAL A 57 5.62 -5.44 5.49
C VAL A 57 4.13 -5.28 5.31
N CYS A 58 3.69 -4.07 4.99
CA CYS A 58 2.33 -3.76 4.62
C CYS A 58 2.24 -3.74 3.10
N ALA A 59 1.40 -4.57 2.52
CA ALA A 59 1.26 -4.68 1.08
C ALA A 59 0.13 -3.80 0.53
N SER A 60 0.09 -3.65 -0.80
CA SER A 60 -0.89 -2.84 -1.53
C SER A 60 -2.34 -3.32 -1.42
N ASP A 61 -2.56 -4.55 -0.97
CA ASP A 61 -3.89 -5.11 -0.65
C ASP A 61 -4.37 -4.75 0.77
N GLY A 62 -3.58 -3.96 1.52
CA GLY A 62 -3.87 -3.56 2.90
C GLY A 62 -3.61 -4.66 3.93
N ARG A 63 -2.94 -5.76 3.56
CA ARG A 63 -2.61 -6.87 4.48
C ARG A 63 -1.14 -6.81 4.91
N SER A 64 -0.92 -7.25 6.15
CA SER A 64 0.43 -7.39 6.71
C SER A 64 0.98 -8.77 6.40
N TYR A 65 2.22 -8.82 5.92
CA TYR A 65 2.96 -10.06 5.68
C TYR A 65 4.13 -10.14 6.66
N ARG A 66 4.47 -11.36 7.08
CA ARG A 66 5.58 -11.61 8.03
C ARG A 66 6.91 -11.08 7.51
N ASN A 67 7.13 -11.22 6.20
CA ASN A 67 8.21 -10.61 5.44
C ASN A 67 7.85 -10.55 3.95
N VAL A 68 8.71 -9.89 3.17
CA VAL A 68 8.52 -9.69 1.72
C VAL A 68 8.42 -11.02 0.93
N CYS A 69 9.08 -12.10 1.39
CA CYS A 69 8.95 -13.41 0.76
C CYS A 69 7.52 -13.94 0.87
N PHE A 70 6.92 -13.87 2.05
CA PHE A 70 5.53 -14.29 2.23
C PHE A 70 4.55 -13.46 1.39
N MET A 71 4.82 -12.17 1.19
CA MET A 71 4.04 -11.31 0.30
C MET A 71 4.13 -11.79 -1.17
N HIS A 72 5.34 -12.00 -1.70
CA HIS A 72 5.49 -12.46 -3.09
C HIS A 72 4.92 -13.88 -3.32
N VAL A 73 5.04 -14.77 -2.32
CA VAL A 73 4.41 -16.09 -2.37
C VAL A 73 2.89 -15.97 -2.47
N GLU A 74 2.28 -15.03 -1.76
CA GLU A 74 0.84 -14.79 -1.84
C GLU A 74 0.46 -14.19 -3.20
N SER A 75 1.19 -13.19 -3.67
CA SER A 75 1.06 -12.61 -5.02
C SER A 75 1.06 -13.69 -6.11
N CYS A 76 1.98 -14.67 -6.03
CA CYS A 76 1.99 -15.80 -6.95
C CYS A 76 0.75 -16.69 -6.85
N LYS A 77 0.25 -16.95 -5.63
CA LYS A 77 -0.91 -17.86 -5.42
C LYS A 77 -2.22 -17.24 -5.86
N THR A 78 -2.42 -15.96 -5.56
CA THR A 78 -3.64 -15.22 -5.91
C THR A 78 -3.60 -14.70 -7.34
N ASN A 79 -2.43 -14.71 -7.98
CA ASN A 79 -2.18 -14.10 -9.28
C ASN A 79 -2.51 -12.58 -9.27
N GLU A 80 -2.24 -11.93 -8.14
CA GLU A 80 -2.38 -10.49 -7.94
C GLU A 80 -1.00 -9.85 -7.79
N GLU A 81 -0.82 -8.67 -8.36
CA GLU A 81 0.44 -7.93 -8.24
C GLU A 81 0.47 -7.17 -6.91
N LEU A 82 1.16 -7.74 -5.91
CA LEU A 82 1.30 -7.14 -4.59
C LEU A 82 2.63 -6.40 -4.48
N GLY A 83 2.55 -5.10 -4.19
CA GLY A 83 3.70 -4.26 -3.87
C GLY A 83 3.80 -3.98 -2.37
N VAL A 84 5.01 -3.76 -1.88
CA VAL A 84 5.21 -3.23 -0.52
C VAL A 84 4.79 -1.76 -0.51
N LEU A 85 3.83 -1.41 0.34
CA LEU A 85 3.43 -0.03 0.60
C LEU A 85 4.39 0.62 1.60
N HIS A 86 4.68 -0.07 2.71
CA HIS A 86 5.66 0.35 3.71
C HIS A 86 6.18 -0.83 4.55
N ASP A 87 7.31 -0.66 5.22
CA ASP A 87 7.82 -1.59 6.22
C ASP A 87 6.95 -1.55 7.50
N GLY A 88 6.70 -2.71 8.10
CA GLY A 88 5.84 -2.88 9.29
C GLY A 88 4.48 -3.50 8.99
N MET A 89 3.66 -3.71 10.02
CA MET A 89 2.29 -4.21 9.85
C MET A 89 1.34 -3.08 9.46
N CYS A 90 0.43 -3.32 8.51
CA CYS A 90 -0.78 -2.53 8.34
C CYS A 90 -1.56 -2.54 9.66
N ASN A 91 -1.71 -1.38 10.30
CA ASN A 91 -2.38 -1.16 11.59
C ASN A 91 -1.55 -1.36 12.88
N SER A 92 -0.23 -1.50 12.82
CA SER A 92 0.57 -1.14 14.00
C SER A 92 0.46 0.38 14.17
N THR A 93 0.02 0.84 15.34
CA THR A 93 -0.40 2.21 15.63
C THR A 93 0.68 3.30 15.56
N SER A 94 1.81 3.04 14.90
CA SER A 94 2.82 4.03 14.56
C SER A 94 3.42 3.73 13.19
N LEU A 95 3.37 4.73 12.30
CA LEU A 95 4.10 4.93 11.03
C LEU A 95 3.33 4.97 9.72
N VAL A 96 2.00 5.02 9.76
CA VAL A 96 1.31 6.00 8.91
C VAL A 96 0.36 6.77 9.83
N GLY A 97 0.89 7.80 10.49
CA GLY A 97 0.02 8.84 11.02
C GLY A 97 -0.91 9.26 9.90
N ASN A 98 -2.21 9.45 10.17
CA ASN A 98 -3.12 9.95 9.15
C ASN A 98 -2.45 11.19 8.54
N PRO A 99 -2.07 11.19 7.24
CA PRO A 99 -1.30 12.28 6.67
C PRO A 99 -2.01 13.63 6.79
N CYS A 100 -3.34 13.62 6.97
CA CYS A 100 -4.15 14.81 7.25
C CYS A 100 -4.11 15.29 8.70
N LYS A 101 -3.64 14.49 9.66
CA LYS A 101 -3.32 14.96 11.02
C LYS A 101 -2.04 15.78 11.04
N ASP A 102 -1.07 15.41 10.21
CA ASP A 102 0.21 16.11 10.09
C ASP A 102 0.19 17.20 9.01
N ALA A 103 -0.82 17.19 8.12
CA ALA A 103 -0.98 18.20 7.09
C ALA A 103 -1.32 19.57 7.69
N ASN A 104 -0.44 20.54 7.49
CA ASN A 104 -0.67 21.93 7.86
C ASN A 104 -1.48 22.67 6.77
N CYS A 105 -2.73 22.25 6.58
CA CYS A 105 -3.67 22.90 5.65
C CYS A 105 -4.04 24.30 6.17
N LYS A 106 -3.98 25.31 5.29
CA LYS A 106 -4.18 26.72 5.66
C LYS A 106 -5.51 27.25 5.15
N PHE A 107 -5.95 28.38 5.70
CA PHE A 107 -7.07 29.16 5.16
C PHE A 107 -8.40 28.38 5.01
N GLY A 108 -8.67 27.36 5.82
CA GLY A 108 -9.91 26.56 5.69
C GLY A 108 -9.89 25.50 4.59
N GLN A 109 -8.71 25.19 4.03
CA GLN A 109 -8.52 24.03 3.16
C GLN A 109 -8.91 22.73 3.86
N LYS A 110 -9.52 21.82 3.10
CA LYS A 110 -9.76 20.44 3.55
C LYS A 110 -8.64 19.53 3.05
N CYS A 111 -8.23 18.61 3.92
CA CYS A 111 -7.26 17.59 3.56
C CYS A 111 -7.95 16.37 2.95
N TYR A 112 -7.34 15.84 1.89
CA TYR A 112 -7.74 14.62 1.20
C TYR A 112 -6.51 13.73 1.01
N ILE A 113 -6.69 12.41 1.10
CA ILE A 113 -5.63 11.43 0.90
C ILE A 113 -5.77 10.85 -0.51
N ASN A 114 -4.69 10.85 -1.29
CA ASN A 114 -4.70 10.27 -2.64
C ASN A 114 -4.49 8.74 -2.61
N ARG A 115 -4.58 8.09 -3.79
CA ARG A 115 -4.37 6.64 -3.92
C ARG A 115 -2.96 6.15 -3.55
N TYR A 116 -2.00 7.06 -3.40
CA TYR A 116 -0.63 6.79 -3.00
C TYR A 116 -0.40 7.04 -1.49
N GLY A 117 -1.45 7.32 -0.72
CA GLY A 117 -1.36 7.59 0.71
C GLY A 117 -0.79 8.98 1.06
N GLN A 118 -0.77 9.93 0.12
CA GLN A 118 -0.26 11.29 0.37
C GLN A 118 -1.40 12.25 0.68
N ALA A 119 -1.22 13.11 1.69
CA ALA A 119 -2.14 14.20 1.99
C ALA A 119 -2.01 15.34 0.97
N SER A 120 -3.14 15.88 0.54
CA SER A 120 -3.22 17.11 -0.24
C SER A 120 -4.35 18.00 0.26
N CYS A 121 -4.07 19.30 0.37
CA CYS A 121 -4.97 20.32 0.89
C CYS A 121 -5.63 21.08 -0.27
N HIS A 122 -6.95 21.14 -0.30
CA HIS A 122 -7.69 21.84 -1.37
C HIS A 122 -8.84 22.67 -0.79
N CYS A 123 -9.21 23.74 -1.51
CA CYS A 123 -10.44 24.46 -1.19
C CYS A 123 -11.65 23.60 -1.58
N GLN A 124 -12.64 23.58 -0.68
CA GLN A 124 -13.95 23.02 -0.98
C GLN A 124 -14.79 24.10 -1.67
N PHE A 125 -15.40 23.80 -2.80
CA PHE A 125 -16.25 24.73 -3.56
C PHE A 125 -17.75 24.41 -3.49
N ALA A 126 -18.12 23.37 -2.73
CA ALA A 126 -19.50 22.95 -2.56
C ALA A 126 -19.77 22.63 -1.09
N CYS A 127 -20.80 23.26 -0.52
CA CYS A 127 -21.23 23.03 0.83
C CYS A 127 -22.67 22.47 0.86
N PRO A 128 -23.02 21.64 1.87
CA PRO A 128 -24.40 21.21 2.07
C PRO A 128 -25.32 22.43 2.26
N PRO A 129 -26.57 22.39 1.75
CA PRO A 129 -27.54 23.48 1.90
C PRO A 129 -28.18 23.53 3.30
N ILE A 130 -27.39 23.27 4.34
CA ILE A 130 -27.84 23.23 5.74
C ILE A 130 -27.62 24.61 6.34
N ILE A 131 -28.67 25.21 6.88
CA ILE A 131 -28.61 26.51 7.56
C ILE A 131 -28.38 26.26 9.05
N LYS A 132 -27.13 26.42 9.50
CA LYS A 132 -26.71 26.35 10.90
C LYS A 132 -25.72 27.50 11.15
N PRO A 133 -26.23 28.71 11.41
CA PRO A 133 -25.43 29.93 11.30
C PRO A 133 -24.29 29.98 12.32
N VAL A 134 -23.17 30.58 11.91
CA VAL A 134 -22.00 30.82 12.75
C VAL A 134 -21.51 32.25 12.57
N CYS A 135 -20.99 32.86 13.64
CA CYS A 135 -20.31 34.14 13.58
C CYS A 135 -18.82 33.89 13.39
N GLY A 136 -18.22 34.47 12.36
CA GLY A 136 -16.77 34.42 12.12
C GLY A 136 -15.99 35.41 12.97
N LYS A 137 -14.68 35.21 13.11
CA LYS A 137 -13.77 36.17 13.78
C LYS A 137 -13.67 37.52 13.07
N ASP A 138 -14.07 37.57 11.81
CA ASP A 138 -14.21 38.78 11.00
C ASP A 138 -15.51 39.55 11.29
N GLY A 139 -16.36 39.07 12.22
CA GLY A 139 -17.63 39.71 12.58
C GLY A 139 -18.74 39.48 11.54
N ILE A 140 -18.54 38.58 10.58
CA ILE A 140 -19.51 38.25 9.54
C ILE A 140 -20.26 36.98 9.91
N THR A 141 -21.57 36.96 9.65
CA THR A 141 -22.40 35.77 9.82
C THR A 141 -22.34 34.90 8.56
N TYR A 142 -22.10 33.61 8.73
CA TYR A 142 -22.10 32.62 7.67
C TYR A 142 -23.23 31.61 7.87
N ASP A 143 -23.87 31.17 6.79
CA ASP A 143 -25.01 30.24 6.84
C ASP A 143 -24.66 28.91 7.51
N ASN A 144 -23.41 28.48 7.37
CA ASN A 144 -22.82 27.36 8.11
C ASN A 144 -21.28 27.46 8.12
N GLU A 145 -20.66 26.63 8.95
CA GLU A 145 -19.19 26.55 9.09
C GLU A 145 -18.47 26.15 7.79
N CYS A 146 -19.10 25.36 6.92
CA CYS A 146 -18.51 25.00 5.62
C CYS A 146 -18.35 26.24 4.75
N ILE A 147 -19.38 27.11 4.67
CA ILE A 147 -19.33 28.36 3.90
C ILE A 147 -18.25 29.29 4.46
N LEU A 148 -18.10 29.37 5.79
CA LEU A 148 -17.03 30.15 6.42
C LEU A 148 -15.64 29.69 5.93
N HIS A 149 -15.36 28.39 5.99
CA HIS A 149 -14.07 27.86 5.56
C HIS A 149 -13.85 27.96 4.04
N MET A 150 -14.91 27.79 3.23
CA MET A 150 -14.86 27.99 1.78
C MET A 150 -14.44 29.42 1.43
N VAL A 151 -15.11 30.42 2.01
CA VAL A 151 -14.80 31.84 1.78
C VAL A 151 -13.40 32.20 2.30
N ALA A 152 -12.99 31.64 3.45
CA ALA A 152 -11.64 31.81 3.99
C ALA A 152 -10.57 31.29 3.00
N CYS A 153 -10.86 30.16 2.35
CA CYS A 153 -9.95 29.50 1.43
C CYS A 153 -9.84 30.25 0.11
N GLU A 154 -10.97 30.69 -0.44
CA GLU A 154 -11.03 31.49 -1.66
C GLU A 154 -10.28 32.82 -1.49
N LYS A 155 -10.47 33.48 -0.35
CA LYS A 155 -9.83 34.77 -0.04
C LYS A 155 -8.40 34.65 0.50
N GLN A 156 -7.88 33.43 0.67
CA GLN A 156 -6.57 33.16 1.29
C GLN A 156 -6.38 33.91 2.62
N LYS A 157 -7.43 33.95 3.44
CA LYS A 157 -7.45 34.68 4.71
C LYS A 157 -7.86 33.74 5.84
N TYR A 158 -7.13 33.76 6.95
CA TYR A 158 -7.53 32.99 8.12
C TYR A 158 -8.83 33.53 8.68
N ASN A 159 -9.84 32.66 8.72
CA ASN A 159 -11.07 32.88 9.46
C ASN A 159 -11.43 31.59 10.18
N SER A 160 -12.02 31.72 11.35
CA SER A 160 -12.55 30.61 12.12
C SER A 160 -13.86 31.04 12.77
N VAL A 161 -14.67 30.07 13.19
CA VAL A 161 -15.85 30.35 14.00
C VAL A 161 -15.41 31.06 15.29
N LEU A 162 -16.08 32.16 15.61
CA LEU A 162 -16.00 32.87 16.88
C LEU A 162 -17.02 32.26 17.87
N TYR A 163 -18.27 32.12 17.45
CA TYR A 163 -19.33 31.41 18.18
C TYR A 163 -20.43 30.89 17.25
N ALA A 164 -21.22 29.93 17.73
CA ALA A 164 -22.39 29.43 17.03
C ALA A 164 -23.55 30.43 17.14
N GLY A 165 -24.25 30.69 16.03
CA GLY A 165 -25.30 31.72 15.93
C GLY A 165 -24.91 32.87 14.99
N LYS A 166 -25.81 33.84 14.83
CA LYS A 166 -25.55 35.04 14.02
C LYS A 166 -24.73 36.05 14.80
N CYS A 167 -23.92 36.85 14.12
CA CYS A 167 -23.21 37.94 14.76
C CYS A 167 -24.20 38.99 15.29
N GLY A 168 -23.87 39.60 16.44
CA GLY A 168 -24.67 40.69 17.03
C GLY A 168 -25.95 40.26 17.73
N THR A 169 -26.22 38.96 17.87
CA THR A 169 -27.37 38.45 18.65
C THR A 169 -27.03 38.04 20.08
N THR A 170 -25.75 38.14 20.49
CA THR A 170 -25.32 37.93 21.88
C THR A 170 -25.17 39.28 22.57
N CYS A 171 -26.06 39.55 23.54
CA CYS A 171 -25.85 40.57 24.57
C CYS A 171 -24.72 40.17 25.53
#